data_AF-A0A4Q3SL16-F1
#
_entry.id   AF-A0A4Q3SL16-F1
#
_cell.length_a   1.000
_cell.length_b   1.000
_cell.length_c   1.000
_cell.angle_alpha   90.00
_cell.angle_beta   90.00
_cell.angle_gamma   90.00
#
_symmetry.space_group_name_H-M   'P 1'
#
loop_
_entity.id
_entity.type
_entity.pdbx_description
1 polymer ?
#
loop_
_entity_poly.entity_id
_entity_poly.type
_entity_poly.pdbx_seq_one_letter_code
_entity_poly.pdbx_strand_id
1 'polypeptide(L)'
;MVIIIIIIAVVIFIGIVLYFAANSSPKTNNINELEQARQFYEAALNGKDRKAVLAAGRLYYSLTNSKHVLTMHDEFMIGNDLSTMPVETYQSETI
;
A
#
# COMPACT_ATOMS: atom_id res chain seq x y z
N MET A 1 30.08 -7.69 -47.02
CA MET A 1 29.27 -6.50 -46.64
C MET A 1 27.98 -6.89 -45.91
N VAL A 2 27.14 -7.79 -46.45
CA VAL A 2 25.85 -8.19 -45.85
C VAL A 2 25.98 -8.78 -44.42
N ILE A 3 26.96 -9.66 -44.18
CA ILE A 3 27.17 -10.32 -42.88
C ILE A 3 27.48 -9.30 -41.76
N ILE A 4 28.25 -8.25 -42.07
CA ILE A 4 28.64 -7.22 -41.10
C ILE A 4 27.41 -6.40 -40.66
N ILE A 5 26.50 -6.11 -41.59
CA ILE A 5 25.25 -5.38 -41.31
C ILE A 5 24.35 -6.18 -40.36
N ILE A 6 24.26 -7.50 -40.56
CA ILE A 6 23.48 -8.39 -39.70
C ILE A 6 24.03 -8.41 -38.27
N ILE A 7 25.36 -8.51 -38.12
CA ILE A 7 26.01 -8.52 -36.79
C ILE A 7 25.73 -7.20 -36.05
N ILE A 8 25.83 -6.05 -36.72
CA ILE A 8 25.54 -4.75 -36.13
C ILE A 8 24.08 -4.65 -35.68
N ALA A 9 23.14 -5.12 -36.51
CA ALA A 9 21.71 -5.10 -36.19
C ALA A 9 21.38 -5.95 -34.94
N VAL A 10 22.02 -7.11 -34.78
CA VAL A 10 21.85 -7.98 -33.61
C VAL A 10 22.34 -7.32 -32.33
N VAL A 11 23.50 -6.66 -32.36
CA VAL A 11 24.06 -5.95 -31.20
C VAL A 11 23.15 -4.79 -30.77
N ILE A 12 22.63 -4.03 -31.72
CA ILE A 12 21.69 -2.93 -31.45
C ILE A 12 20.40 -3.48 -30.83
N PHE A 13 19.84 -4.56 -31.39
CA PHE A 13 18.61 -5.16 -30.88
C PHE A 13 18.76 -5.64 -29.43
N ILE A 14 19.87 -6.33 -29.12
CA ILE A 14 20.18 -6.77 -27.74
C ILE A 14 20.29 -5.57 -26.79
N GLY A 15 20.96 -4.50 -27.22
CA GLY A 15 21.07 -3.27 -26.43
C GLY A 15 19.72 -2.61 -26.14
N ILE A 16 18.82 -2.56 -27.12
CA ILE A 16 17.45 -2.02 -26.94
C ILE A 16 16.65 -2.88 -25.96
N VAL A 17 16.71 -4.20 -26.09
CA VAL A 17 16.01 -5.14 -25.19
C VAL A 17 16.53 -5.01 -23.76
N LEU A 18 17.85 -4.93 -23.56
CA LEU A 18 18.45 -4.74 -22.23
C LEU A 18 18.09 -3.38 -21.63
N TYR A 19 18.07 -2.31 -22.43
CA TYR A 19 17.63 -0.98 -22.00
C TYR A 19 16.18 -0.98 -21.54
N PHE A 20 15.27 -1.62 -22.29
CA PHE A 20 13.86 -1.72 -21.93
C PHE A 20 13.65 -2.58 -20.67
N ALA A 21 14.39 -3.68 -20.54
CA ALA A 21 14.34 -4.53 -19.35
C ALA A 21 14.85 -3.81 -18.10
N ALA A 22 15.93 -3.01 -18.21
CA ALA A 22 16.46 -2.22 -17.10
C ALA A 22 15.54 -1.07 -16.68
N ASN A 23 14.85 -0.42 -17.64
CA ASN A 23 13.90 0.65 -17.35
C ASN A 23 12.50 0.17 -16.94
N SER A 24 12.23 -1.13 -17.06
CA SER A 24 11.00 -1.75 -16.55
C SER A 24 11.13 -2.02 -15.05
N SER A 25 11.33 -0.95 -14.25
CA SER A 25 11.13 -1.04 -12.82
C SER A 25 9.66 -1.42 -12.57
N PRO A 26 9.35 -2.50 -11.83
CA PRO A 26 7.98 -2.89 -11.54
C PRO A 26 7.36 -1.81 -10.64
N LYS A 27 6.69 -0.83 -11.24
CA LYS A 27 5.92 0.21 -10.58
C LYS A 27 4.56 -0.34 -10.09
N THR A 28 4.56 -1.56 -9.55
CA THR A 28 3.36 -2.35 -9.25
C THR A 28 3.23 -2.73 -7.79
N ASN A 29 4.25 -2.51 -6.95
CA ASN A 29 4.22 -2.93 -5.55
C ASN A 29 3.34 -2.00 -4.69
N ASN A 30 3.42 -0.68 -4.90
CA ASN A 30 2.73 0.29 -4.06
C ASN A 30 1.19 0.24 -4.16
N ILE A 31 0.65 -0.15 -5.33
CA ILE A 31 -0.81 -0.24 -5.51
C ILE A 31 -1.36 -1.44 -4.73
N ASN A 32 -0.62 -2.56 -4.71
CA ASN A 32 -1.04 -3.76 -4.02
C ASN A 32 -0.95 -3.59 -2.49
N GLU A 33 0.10 -2.94 -2.00
CA GLU A 33 0.27 -2.64 -0.57
C GLU A 33 -0.80 -1.68 -0.04
N LEU A 34 -1.12 -0.63 -0.81
CA LEU A 34 -2.18 0.32 -0.44
C LEU A 34 -3.55 -0.36 -0.36
N GLU A 35 -3.88 -1.20 -1.34
CA GLU A 35 -5.16 -1.92 -1.36
C GLU A 35 -5.26 -2.94 -0.22
N GLN A 36 -4.18 -3.65 0.09
CA GLN A 36 -4.14 -4.55 1.26
C GLN A 36 -4.31 -3.78 2.57
N ALA A 37 -3.66 -2.62 2.72
CA ALA A 37 -3.81 -1.78 3.90
C ALA A 37 -5.24 -1.25 4.04
N ARG A 38 -5.91 -0.90 2.92
CA ARG A 38 -7.32 -0.51 2.89
C ARG A 38 -8.22 -1.63 3.38
N GLN A 39 -8.05 -2.84 2.83
CA GLN A 39 -8.85 -4.01 3.22
C GLN A 39 -8.66 -4.37 4.69
N PHE A 40 -7.42 -4.29 5.20
CA PHE A 40 -7.15 -4.52 6.61
C PHE A 40 -7.80 -3.46 7.50
N TYR A 41 -7.79 -2.18 7.09
CA TYR A 41 -8.46 -1.11 7.80
C TYR A 41 -9.98 -1.29 7.83
N GLU A 42 -10.60 -1.60 6.70
CA GLU A 42 -12.05 -1.88 6.62
C GLU A 42 -12.45 -3.11 7.45
N ALA A 43 -11.64 -4.18 7.41
CA ALA A 43 -11.88 -5.36 8.25
C ALA A 43 -11.76 -5.03 9.74
N ALA A 44 -10.78 -4.22 10.13
CA ALA A 44 -10.61 -3.79 11.51
C ALA A 44 -11.78 -2.90 11.98
N LEU A 45 -12.27 -2.00 11.12
CA LEU A 45 -13.41 -1.11 11.42
C LEU A 45 -14.70 -1.88 11.68
N ASN A 46 -14.89 -3.02 10.99
CA ASN A 46 -16.00 -3.93 11.23
C ASN A 46 -15.83 -4.80 12.48
N GLY A 47 -14.60 -4.86 13.02
CA GLY A 47 -14.30 -5.54 14.27
C GLY A 47 -14.67 -4.70 15.50
N LYS A 48 -14.29 -5.21 16.68
CA LYS A 48 -14.45 -4.50 17.96
C LYS A 48 -13.12 -4.03 18.56
N ASP A 49 -12.00 -4.42 17.95
CA ASP A 49 -10.67 -4.09 18.45
C ASP A 49 -10.21 -2.71 17.96
N ARG A 50 -10.33 -1.73 18.87
CA ARG A 50 -9.89 -0.34 18.66
C ARG A 50 -8.38 -0.24 18.39
N LYS A 51 -7.56 -1.12 18.96
CA LYS A 51 -6.10 -1.11 18.73
C LYS A 51 -5.77 -1.58 17.32
N ALA A 52 -6.48 -2.60 16.84
CA ALA A 52 -6.35 -3.07 15.46
C ALA A 52 -6.71 -1.96 14.46
N VAL A 53 -7.79 -1.21 14.71
CA VAL A 53 -8.17 -0.07 13.86
C VAL A 53 -7.14 1.05 13.88
N LEU A 54 -6.58 1.39 15.05
CA LEU A 54 -5.49 2.37 15.14
C LEU A 54 -4.28 1.95 14.32
N ALA A 55 -3.83 0.70 14.45
CA ALA A 55 -2.68 0.21 13.72
C ALA A 55 -2.95 0.17 12.20
N ALA A 56 -4.11 -0.33 11.80
CA ALA A 56 -4.52 -0.45 10.41
C ALA A 56 -4.73 0.92 9.75
N GLY A 57 -5.37 1.87 10.44
CA GLY A 57 -5.59 3.23 9.96
C GLY A 57 -4.28 3.97 9.77
N ARG A 58 -3.37 3.89 10.74
CA ARG A 58 -2.04 4.52 10.62
C ARG A 58 -1.25 3.96 9.45
N LEU A 59 -1.30 2.64 9.25
CA LEU A 59 -0.68 2.00 8.10
C LEU A 59 -1.29 2.51 6.79
N TYR A 60 -2.62 2.48 6.64
CA TYR A 60 -3.32 2.94 5.44
C TYR A 60 -3.04 4.41 5.13
N TYR A 61 -3.18 5.31 6.10
CA TYR A 61 -2.95 6.74 5.89
C TYR A 61 -1.47 7.07 5.66
N SER A 62 -0.53 6.32 6.26
CA SER A 62 0.88 6.44 5.90
C SER A 62 1.15 6.00 4.45
N LEU A 63 0.40 5.04 3.90
CA LEU A 63 0.60 4.58 2.52
C LEU A 63 -0.11 5.45 1.48
N THR A 64 -1.19 6.14 1.86
CA THR A 64 -1.87 7.10 0.97
C THR A 64 -1.06 8.38 0.75
N ASN A 65 -0.24 8.77 1.74
CA ASN A 65 0.58 9.97 1.63
C ASN A 65 1.91 9.66 0.94
N SER A 66 2.24 10.42 -0.11
CA SER A 66 3.49 10.26 -0.88
C SER A 66 4.78 10.44 -0.06
N LYS A 67 4.69 11.05 1.12
CA LYS A 67 5.81 11.19 2.07
C LYS A 67 5.91 10.06 3.08
N HIS A 68 4.94 9.14 3.10
CA HIS A 68 4.81 8.11 4.13
C HIS A 68 4.77 8.64 5.56
N VAL A 69 4.28 9.88 5.73
CA VAL A 69 4.14 10.54 7.02
C VAL A 69 2.67 10.62 7.36
N LEU A 70 2.36 10.19 8.57
CA LEU A 70 1.04 10.33 9.15
C LEU A 70 0.83 11.78 9.59
N THR A 71 -0.24 12.41 9.11
CA THR A 71 -0.56 13.80 9.46
C THR A 71 -1.53 13.87 10.65
N MET A 72 -1.64 15.04 11.28
CA MET A 72 -2.65 15.26 12.32
C MET A 72 -4.09 15.11 11.77
N HIS A 73 -4.30 15.42 10.49
CA HIS A 73 -5.59 15.23 9.85
C HIS A 73 -5.92 13.73 9.77
N ASP A 74 -4.96 12.90 9.38
CA ASP A 74 -5.14 11.44 9.31
C ASP A 74 -5.45 10.83 10.68
N GLU A 75 -4.72 11.22 11.73
CA GLU A 75 -5.01 10.80 13.11
C GLU A 75 -6.41 11.22 13.58
N PHE A 76 -6.86 12.41 13.17
CA PHE A 76 -8.22 12.87 13.47
C PHE A 76 -9.29 12.01 12.77
N MET A 77 -9.09 11.67 11.50
CA MET A 77 -10.02 10.80 10.75
C MET A 77 -10.11 9.41 11.37
N ILE A 78 -8.97 8.80 11.72
CA ILE A 78 -8.93 7.52 12.44
C ILE A 78 -9.67 7.63 13.78
N GLY A 79 -9.46 8.72 14.52
CA GLY A 79 -10.15 9.01 15.77
C GLY A 79 -11.68 9.11 15.61
N ASN A 80 -12.14 9.76 14.54
CA ASN A 80 -13.56 9.84 14.21
C ASN A 80 -14.13 8.46 13.90
N ASP A 81 -13.46 7.65 13.09
CA ASP A 81 -13.92 6.30 12.73
C ASP A 81 -14.01 5.41 13.98
N LEU A 82 -13.00 5.47 14.85
CA LEU A 82 -13.00 4.81 16.17
C LEU A 82 -14.17 5.23 17.07
N SER A 83 -14.67 6.47 16.96
CA SER A 83 -15.81 6.94 17.75
C SER A 83 -17.14 6.33 17.30
N THR A 84 -17.21 5.90 16.04
CA THR A 84 -18.39 5.28 15.44
C THR A 84 -18.39 3.75 15.54
N MET A 85 -17.30 3.16 16.00
CA MET A 85 -17.18 1.71 16.16
C MET A 85 -18.11 1.16 17.26
N PRO A 86 -18.66 -0.05 17.08
CA PRO A 86 -19.39 -0.75 18.11
C PRO A 86 -18.44 -1.07 19.28
N VAL A 87 -18.69 -0.43 20.42
CA VAL A 87 -17.93 -0.68 21.66
C VAL A 87 -18.35 -2.05 22.20
N GLU A 88 -17.40 -2.90 22.61
CA GLU A 88 -17.76 -4.02 23.49
C GLU A 88 -18.35 -3.44 24.76
N THR A 89 -19.67 -3.53 24.89
CA THR A 89 -20.35 -3.37 26.16
C THR A 89 -19.86 -4.50 27.03
N TYR A 90 -18.81 -4.26 27.80
CA TYR A 90 -18.43 -5.13 28.89
C TYR A 90 -19.66 -5.19 29.80
N GLN A 91 -20.44 -6.27 29.70
CA GLN A 91 -21.30 -6.65 30.79
C GLN A 91 -20.36 -6.96 31.94
N SER A 92 -20.17 -5.96 32.79
CA SER A 92 -19.66 -6.13 34.13
C SER A 92 -20.65 -7.06 34.82
N GLU A 93 -20.42 -8.37 34.71
CA GLU A 93 -20.96 -9.33 35.66
C GLU A 93 -20.36 -8.95 37.01
N THR A 94 -21.10 -8.10 37.74
CA THR A 94 -20.92 -7.85 39.16
C THR A 94 -20.96 -9.20 39.86
N ILE A 95 -19.81 -9.63 40.37
CA ILE A 95 -19.67 -10.70 41.35
C ILE A 95 -19.49 -10.07 42.72
#